data_AF-A0A6S6TJB5-F1
#
_entry.id   AF-A0A6S6TJB5-F1
#
_cell.length_a   1.000
_cell.length_b   1.000
_cell.length_c   1.000
_cell.angle_alpha   90.00
_cell.angle_beta   90.00
_cell.angle_gamma   90.00
#
_symmetry.space_group_name_H-M   'P 1'
#
loop_
_entity.id
_entity.type
_entity.pdbx_description
1 polymer ?
#
loop_
_entity_poly.entity_id
_entity_poly.type
_entity_poly.pdbx_seq_one_letter_code
_entity_poly.pdbx_strand_id
1 'polypeptide(L)'
;MKHTNILLSVATAALLFTGCGGGSSSSSSSDNDTDSTACTTYTVPTSTTLSGNISTCTQLTADQDWVLDGLVVVKGTTLKIDAGTTIAGKDGTGDNTSYMIIDKDAMIMAEGTAANPITFTSKTAFDGGTAAVGQWGGLTIIGQAGNDQVQAYEVNSAYAASDADLTHSSGTLKHVKILNSGITMETDKEINGLSLVGVGSGTTVEDITVERSDDDGVEIWGGTVNLTNVTISGCTDDHFDIDDGYSGTVKNLTITQTTGNAAVEMSGTTAATFDGFTITQTASVKEGGLFFKKDGIGGNFKNGTVTDNSADGYGAIYSQGEATVANVSFENVTLTGTSGDDKFTDHDDGGSATEIEAKFDAGSGNSK
;
A
#
# COMPACT_ATOMS: atom_id res chain seq x y z
N MET A 1 64.24 -24.54 -26.48
CA MET A 1 63.69 -23.86 -25.28
C MET A 1 62.66 -24.78 -24.65
N LYS A 2 62.53 -24.70 -23.32
CA LYS A 2 62.14 -25.77 -22.39
C LYS A 2 60.72 -26.34 -22.59
N HIS A 3 60.62 -27.64 -22.33
CA HIS A 3 59.44 -28.50 -22.25
C HIS A 3 58.43 -28.06 -21.18
N THR A 4 57.15 -28.49 -21.31
CA THR A 4 56.46 -29.34 -20.32
C THR A 4 55.17 -29.92 -20.93
N ASN A 5 55.06 -31.25 -20.93
CA ASN A 5 53.86 -32.05 -21.23
C ASN A 5 52.99 -32.15 -19.97
N ILE A 6 51.67 -32.09 -20.08
CA ILE A 6 50.75 -32.79 -19.17
C ILE A 6 49.57 -33.37 -19.96
N LEU A 7 49.28 -34.63 -19.64
CA LEU A 7 48.34 -35.57 -20.25
C LEU A 7 47.15 -35.80 -19.31
N LEU A 8 45.98 -36.06 -19.91
CA LEU A 8 44.96 -37.06 -19.53
C LEU A 8 44.11 -36.86 -18.25
N SER A 9 42.79 -36.76 -18.41
CA SER A 9 41.82 -37.86 -18.13
C SER A 9 40.37 -37.33 -18.07
N VAL A 10 39.48 -37.98 -18.84
CA VAL A 10 38.02 -37.79 -18.81
C VAL A 10 37.43 -38.99 -18.08
N ALA A 11 36.67 -38.75 -17.02
CA ALA A 11 35.95 -39.79 -16.28
C ALA A 11 34.44 -39.59 -16.45
N THR A 12 33.82 -40.51 -17.19
CA THR A 12 32.37 -40.66 -17.34
C THR A 12 31.86 -41.54 -16.20
N ALA A 13 30.89 -41.06 -15.42
CA ALA A 13 30.18 -41.87 -14.42
C ALA A 13 28.70 -41.96 -14.80
N ALA A 14 28.27 -43.15 -15.21
CA ALA A 14 26.88 -43.54 -15.30
C ALA A 14 26.49 -44.19 -13.97
N LEU A 15 25.35 -43.80 -13.39
CA LEU A 15 24.71 -44.57 -12.33
C LEU A 15 23.21 -44.74 -12.61
N LEU A 16 22.81 -46.00 -12.47
CA LEU A 16 21.53 -46.60 -12.78
C LEU A 16 20.51 -46.35 -11.66
N PHE A 17 19.25 -46.15 -12.05
CA PHE A 17 18.09 -46.23 -11.17
C PHE A 17 17.93 -47.66 -10.62
N THR A 18 17.76 -47.77 -9.31
CA THR A 18 17.07 -48.91 -8.67
C THR A 18 16.07 -48.35 -7.66
N GLY A 19 14.79 -48.59 -7.92
CA GLY A 19 13.70 -48.33 -7.00
C GLY A 19 13.42 -49.55 -6.11
N CYS A 20 13.05 -49.27 -4.87
CA CYS A 20 12.24 -50.07 -3.94
C CYS A 20 11.96 -49.11 -2.76
N GLY A 21 10.75 -48.82 -2.28
CA GLY A 21 9.61 -49.70 -2.08
C GLY A 21 9.43 -49.98 -0.58
N GLY A 22 8.85 -49.02 0.17
CA GLY A 22 8.04 -49.24 1.38
C GLY A 22 8.73 -49.52 2.72
N GLY A 23 8.33 -48.77 3.76
CA GLY A 23 8.53 -49.17 5.16
C GLY A 23 8.51 -48.01 6.16
N SER A 24 7.36 -47.83 6.82
CA SER A 24 7.06 -46.78 7.79
C SER A 24 8.08 -46.61 8.92
N SER A 25 8.48 -45.36 9.13
CA SER A 25 8.85 -44.85 10.44
C SER A 25 8.22 -43.47 10.56
N SER A 26 7.17 -43.39 11.37
CA SER A 26 6.56 -42.16 11.83
C SER A 26 7.61 -41.29 12.53
N SER A 27 8.25 -40.39 11.78
CA SER A 27 8.83 -39.19 12.35
C SER A 27 7.70 -38.19 12.50
N SER A 28 7.17 -38.11 13.71
CA SER A 28 6.44 -36.93 14.17
C SER A 28 7.34 -35.72 13.97
N SER A 29 7.14 -35.01 12.86
CA SER A 29 7.55 -33.62 12.74
C SER A 29 6.75 -32.89 13.81
N SER A 30 7.37 -32.67 14.96
CA SER A 30 6.94 -31.59 15.84
C SER A 30 7.31 -30.30 15.12
N ASP A 31 6.44 -29.86 14.21
CA ASP A 31 6.27 -28.44 13.91
C ASP A 31 5.87 -27.78 15.22
N ASN A 32 6.88 -27.44 16.03
CA ASN A 32 6.76 -26.33 16.96
C ASN A 32 7.28 -25.11 16.22
N ASP A 33 6.58 -24.75 15.15
CA ASP A 33 6.47 -23.35 14.78
C ASP A 33 5.48 -22.76 15.78
N THR A 34 6.01 -22.17 16.85
CA THR A 34 5.20 -21.31 17.70
C THR A 34 5.00 -19.99 16.95
N ASP A 35 4.25 -20.06 15.87
CA ASP A 35 3.75 -18.87 15.19
C ASP A 35 2.85 -18.14 16.19
N SER A 36 3.39 -17.10 16.84
CA SER A 36 2.67 -16.32 17.86
C SER A 36 1.48 -15.56 17.27
N THR A 37 1.35 -15.54 15.94
CA THR A 37 0.24 -14.91 15.23
C THR A 37 -0.96 -15.86 15.04
N ALA A 38 -0.75 -17.18 15.12
CA ALA A 38 -1.80 -18.19 14.99
C ALA A 38 -2.74 -18.21 16.22
N CYS A 39 -3.86 -17.51 16.11
CA CYS A 39 -4.86 -17.42 17.18
C CYS A 39 -5.91 -18.53 17.10
N THR A 40 -6.05 -19.31 18.18
CA THR A 40 -7.13 -20.31 18.34
C THR A 40 -8.32 -19.79 19.16
N THR A 41 -8.07 -18.79 20.02
CA THR A 41 -9.09 -18.16 20.86
C THR A 41 -8.87 -16.66 20.89
N TYR A 42 -9.94 -15.88 20.71
CA TYR A 42 -9.90 -14.43 20.79
C TYR A 42 -10.62 -13.95 22.05
N THR A 43 -10.09 -12.88 22.65
CA THR A 43 -10.71 -12.19 23.79
C THR A 43 -11.31 -10.88 23.34
N VAL A 44 -12.56 -10.63 23.70
CA VAL A 44 -13.19 -9.30 23.54
C VAL A 44 -12.77 -8.43 24.73
N PRO A 45 -12.13 -7.26 24.52
CA PRO A 45 -11.74 -6.40 25.61
C PRO A 45 -12.95 -5.91 26.41
N THR A 46 -12.78 -5.78 27.73
CA THR A 46 -13.84 -5.25 28.61
C THR A 46 -13.99 -3.73 28.51
N SER A 47 -12.93 -3.03 28.10
CA SER A 47 -12.92 -1.61 27.81
C SER A 47 -13.10 -1.40 26.30
N THR A 48 -14.01 -0.52 25.90
CA THR A 48 -14.18 -0.09 24.51
C THR A 48 -13.11 0.91 24.06
N THR A 49 -12.42 1.56 25.01
CA THR A 49 -11.25 2.38 24.72
C THR A 49 -10.01 1.51 24.63
N LEU A 50 -9.32 1.58 23.49
CA LEU A 50 -8.07 0.90 23.17
C LEU A 50 -6.92 1.92 23.24
N SER A 51 -5.83 1.53 23.90
CA SER A 51 -4.59 2.30 23.97
C SER A 51 -3.40 1.37 24.21
N GLY A 52 -2.22 1.76 23.73
CA GLY A 52 -0.99 0.99 23.91
C GLY A 52 -0.98 -0.34 23.16
N ASN A 53 -0.26 -1.32 23.70
CA ASN A 53 -0.03 -2.59 23.00
C ASN A 53 -1.17 -3.58 23.19
N ILE A 54 -1.66 -4.13 22.09
CA ILE A 54 -2.45 -5.35 22.01
C ILE A 54 -1.47 -6.51 21.76
N SER A 55 -1.20 -7.28 22.82
CA SER A 55 -0.22 -8.39 22.81
C SER A 55 -0.86 -9.78 22.98
N THR A 56 -2.18 -9.86 22.89
CA THR A 56 -2.95 -11.11 22.90
C THR A 56 -4.01 -11.09 21.81
N CYS A 57 -4.41 -12.28 21.34
CA CYS A 57 -5.46 -12.46 20.35
C CYS A 57 -6.75 -11.74 20.78
N THR A 58 -7.08 -10.67 20.08
CA THR A 58 -8.14 -9.72 20.47
C THR A 58 -9.21 -9.66 19.39
N GLN A 59 -10.48 -9.66 19.77
CA GLN A 59 -11.61 -9.51 18.85
C GLN A 59 -12.38 -8.23 19.19
N LEU A 60 -12.51 -7.36 18.19
CA LEU A 60 -13.40 -6.21 18.21
C LEU A 60 -14.72 -6.60 17.56
N THR A 61 -15.80 -6.55 18.33
CA THR A 61 -17.15 -6.98 17.93
C THR A 61 -17.98 -5.79 17.47
N ALA A 62 -18.99 -6.06 16.65
CA ALA A 62 -19.87 -5.03 16.08
C ALA A 62 -21.02 -4.59 17.00
N ASP A 63 -21.15 -5.17 18.19
CA ASP A 63 -22.19 -4.83 19.18
C ASP A 63 -21.82 -3.64 20.08
N GLN A 64 -20.61 -3.10 19.93
CA GLN A 64 -20.15 -1.90 20.61
C GLN A 64 -19.18 -1.11 19.73
N ASP A 65 -19.12 0.20 19.96
CA ASP A 65 -18.18 1.09 19.29
C ASP A 65 -16.83 1.10 20.02
N TRP A 66 -15.75 1.05 19.25
CA TRP A 66 -14.39 1.05 19.78
C TRP A 66 -13.75 2.42 19.61
N VAL A 67 -12.94 2.84 20.57
CA VAL A 67 -12.29 4.16 20.56
C VAL A 67 -10.78 3.98 20.66
N LEU A 68 -10.01 4.56 19.75
CA LEU A 68 -8.55 4.68 19.89
C LEU A 68 -8.25 5.96 20.69
N ASP A 69 -7.41 5.84 21.72
CA ASP A 69 -6.96 6.95 22.56
C ASP A 69 -5.44 6.93 22.63
N GLY A 70 -4.81 7.67 21.71
CA GLY A 70 -3.38 7.59 21.44
C GLY A 70 -3.00 6.41 20.52
N LEU A 71 -1.71 6.10 20.47
CA LEU A 71 -1.17 5.00 19.67
C LEU A 71 -1.64 3.63 20.21
N VAL A 72 -2.28 2.85 19.33
CA VAL A 72 -2.60 1.43 19.54
C VAL A 72 -1.74 0.57 18.65
N VAL A 73 -1.07 -0.45 19.21
CA VAL A 73 -0.14 -1.29 18.45
C VAL A 73 -0.48 -2.76 18.65
N VAL A 74 -0.75 -3.49 17.57
CA VAL A 74 -0.88 -4.94 17.62
C VAL A 74 0.52 -5.53 17.47
N LYS A 75 0.97 -6.32 18.46
CA LYS A 75 2.35 -6.84 18.53
C LYS A 75 2.37 -8.34 18.77
N GLY A 76 3.00 -9.08 17.87
CA GLY A 76 3.25 -10.52 18.06
C GLY A 76 1.98 -11.37 18.12
N THR A 77 0.84 -10.86 17.63
CA THR A 77 -0.48 -11.49 17.79
C THR A 77 -1.45 -11.06 16.68
N THR A 78 -2.69 -11.55 16.71
CA THR A 78 -3.73 -11.17 15.74
C THR A 78 -4.83 -10.32 16.37
N LEU A 79 -5.15 -9.21 15.71
CA LEU A 79 -6.37 -8.43 15.93
C LEU A 79 -7.44 -8.88 14.94
N LYS A 80 -8.56 -9.38 15.44
CA LYS A 80 -9.75 -9.68 14.63
C LYS A 80 -10.77 -8.56 14.80
N ILE A 81 -11.40 -8.16 13.70
CA ILE A 81 -12.45 -7.14 13.68
C ILE A 81 -13.65 -7.72 12.94
N ASP A 82 -14.79 -7.83 13.61
CA ASP A 82 -16.00 -8.38 13.00
C ASP A 82 -16.62 -7.39 12.00
N ALA A 83 -17.28 -7.91 10.97
CA ALA A 83 -18.00 -7.09 9.99
C ALA A 83 -19.02 -6.13 10.65
N GLY A 84 -19.08 -4.88 10.19
CA GLY A 84 -19.95 -3.85 10.74
C GLY A 84 -19.39 -3.12 11.97
N THR A 85 -18.20 -3.49 12.45
CA THR A 85 -17.56 -2.80 13.58
C THR A 85 -17.13 -1.39 13.20
N THR A 86 -17.32 -0.43 14.13
CA THR A 86 -16.80 0.93 14.03
C THR A 86 -15.68 1.15 15.05
N ILE A 87 -14.57 1.71 14.59
CA ILE A 87 -13.41 2.12 15.39
C ILE A 87 -13.20 3.63 15.18
N ALA A 88 -13.26 4.41 16.26
CA ALA A 88 -13.18 5.87 16.21
C ALA A 88 -11.91 6.39 16.91
N GLY A 89 -11.01 7.06 16.19
CA GLY A 89 -9.81 7.68 16.76
C GLY A 89 -10.11 9.03 17.41
N LYS A 90 -9.68 9.24 18.66
CA LYS A 90 -9.79 10.56 19.30
C LYS A 90 -8.89 11.60 18.62
N ASP A 91 -9.33 12.84 18.68
CA ASP A 91 -8.51 13.99 18.31
C ASP A 91 -7.26 14.07 19.19
N GLY A 92 -6.17 14.54 18.58
CA GLY A 92 -4.87 14.64 19.22
C GLY A 92 -3.82 15.06 18.21
N THR A 93 -2.70 15.58 18.70
CA THR A 93 -1.55 15.99 17.89
C THR A 93 -0.26 15.53 18.56
N GLY A 94 0.80 15.30 17.77
CA GLY A 94 2.08 14.81 18.28
C GLY A 94 1.91 13.50 19.05
N ASP A 95 2.53 13.38 20.23
CA ASP A 95 2.46 12.16 21.06
C ASP A 95 1.04 11.73 21.47
N ASN A 96 0.06 12.64 21.41
CA ASN A 96 -1.34 12.35 21.77
C ASN A 96 -2.19 11.93 20.56
N THR A 97 -1.64 11.88 19.36
CA THR A 97 -2.36 11.46 18.15
C THR A 97 -2.88 10.03 18.31
N SER A 98 -4.16 9.81 17.95
CA SER A 98 -4.75 8.47 17.94
C SER A 98 -4.61 7.81 16.57
N TYR A 99 -3.98 6.63 16.53
CA TYR A 99 -3.76 5.85 15.31
C TYR A 99 -3.44 4.39 15.65
N MET A 100 -3.50 3.52 14.65
CA MET A 100 -3.26 2.08 14.84
C MET A 100 -2.09 1.59 13.98
N ILE A 101 -1.18 0.84 14.60
CA ILE A 101 -0.11 0.10 13.91
C ILE A 101 -0.36 -1.41 14.08
N ILE A 102 -0.30 -2.14 12.96
CA ILE A 102 -0.11 -3.60 12.95
C ILE A 102 1.39 -3.84 12.71
N ASP A 103 2.11 -4.24 13.76
CA ASP A 103 3.57 -4.42 13.70
C ASP A 103 3.94 -5.67 12.86
N LYS A 104 5.18 -5.76 12.38
CA LYS A 104 5.64 -6.76 11.40
C LYS A 104 5.43 -8.23 11.78
N ASP A 105 5.37 -8.51 13.09
CA ASP A 105 5.14 -9.84 13.65
C ASP A 105 3.68 -10.02 14.12
N ALA A 106 2.76 -9.17 13.67
CA ALA A 106 1.34 -9.21 14.00
C ALA A 106 0.48 -9.32 12.73
N MET A 107 -0.79 -9.69 12.92
CA MET A 107 -1.78 -9.74 11.84
C MET A 107 -3.04 -8.97 12.19
N ILE A 108 -3.74 -8.50 11.15
CA ILE A 108 -5.10 -7.98 11.25
C ILE A 108 -6.05 -8.85 10.42
N MET A 109 -7.19 -9.24 11.00
CA MET A 109 -8.27 -9.95 10.32
C MET A 109 -9.51 -9.06 10.36
N ALA A 110 -9.57 -8.09 9.44
CA ALA A 110 -10.67 -7.15 9.27
C ALA A 110 -11.48 -7.53 8.03
N GLU A 111 -12.41 -8.46 8.21
CA GLU A 111 -13.22 -9.04 7.15
C GLU A 111 -14.64 -8.48 7.18
N GLY A 112 -14.80 -7.25 6.71
CA GLY A 112 -16.10 -6.64 6.47
C GLY A 112 -16.86 -7.31 5.32
N THR A 113 -18.07 -6.81 5.07
CA THR A 113 -18.87 -7.19 3.89
C THR A 113 -19.40 -5.93 3.20
N ALA A 114 -19.76 -6.02 1.92
CA ALA A 114 -20.40 -4.89 1.23
C ALA A 114 -21.63 -4.33 1.98
N ALA A 115 -22.39 -5.19 2.67
CA ALA A 115 -23.56 -4.79 3.46
C ALA A 115 -23.19 -4.25 4.85
N ASN A 116 -22.09 -4.74 5.44
CA ASN A 116 -21.61 -4.36 6.78
C ASN A 116 -20.10 -4.13 6.71
N PRO A 117 -19.65 -3.00 6.14
CA PRO A 117 -18.23 -2.69 6.08
C PRO A 117 -17.69 -2.41 7.48
N ILE A 118 -16.39 -2.64 7.69
CA ILE A 118 -15.69 -2.15 8.90
C ILE A 118 -15.34 -0.69 8.67
N THR A 119 -15.58 0.16 9.66
CA THR A 119 -15.33 1.61 9.54
C THR A 119 -14.33 2.07 10.58
N PHE A 120 -13.18 2.57 10.11
CA PHE A 120 -12.27 3.41 10.88
C PHE A 120 -12.61 4.88 10.59
N THR A 121 -12.84 5.69 11.62
CA THR A 121 -13.23 7.09 11.48
C THR A 121 -12.70 7.94 12.64
N SER A 122 -12.93 9.25 12.60
CA SER A 122 -12.62 10.13 13.72
C SER A 122 -13.73 10.10 14.77
N LYS A 123 -13.37 10.29 16.04
CA LYS A 123 -14.33 10.42 17.13
C LYS A 123 -15.22 11.66 16.96
N THR A 124 -14.66 12.73 16.40
CA THR A 124 -15.39 13.97 16.08
C THR A 124 -16.55 13.71 15.11
N ALA A 125 -16.28 13.03 13.98
CA ALA A 125 -17.32 12.70 13.01
C ALA A 125 -18.32 11.67 13.57
N PHE A 126 -17.81 10.66 14.28
CA PHE A 126 -18.61 9.64 14.94
C PHE A 126 -19.64 10.22 15.93
N ASP A 127 -19.28 11.27 16.69
CA ASP A 127 -20.16 11.95 17.63
C ASP A 127 -21.13 12.97 16.98
N GLY A 128 -21.18 13.02 15.65
CA GLY A 128 -22.02 13.94 14.90
C GLY A 128 -21.44 15.34 14.73
N GLY A 129 -20.13 15.51 15.00
CA GLY A 129 -19.38 16.70 14.63
C GLY A 129 -19.14 16.78 13.11
N THR A 130 -18.59 17.91 12.66
CA THR A 130 -18.25 18.09 11.24
C THR A 130 -17.11 17.14 10.85
N ALA A 131 -17.39 16.26 9.89
CA ALA A 131 -16.37 15.43 9.25
C ALA A 131 -15.38 16.30 8.47
N ALA A 132 -14.09 16.18 8.80
CA ALA A 132 -12.99 16.88 8.13
C ALA A 132 -11.78 15.96 7.97
N VAL A 133 -10.78 16.38 7.22
CA VAL A 133 -9.44 15.78 7.22
C VAL A 133 -8.79 15.99 8.59
N GLY A 134 -7.80 15.19 8.98
CA GLY A 134 -6.90 15.62 10.06
C GLY A 134 -7.38 15.29 11.46
N GLN A 135 -8.42 14.46 11.59
CA GLN A 135 -9.13 14.30 12.85
C GLN A 135 -8.64 13.13 13.71
N TRP A 136 -7.86 12.23 13.11
CA TRP A 136 -7.09 11.15 13.73
C TRP A 136 -6.02 10.69 12.74
N GLY A 137 -5.02 9.90 13.17
CA GLY A 137 -3.89 9.56 12.30
C GLY A 137 -4.26 8.62 11.15
N GLY A 138 -4.58 7.36 11.44
CA GLY A 138 -4.86 6.38 10.37
C GLY A 138 -4.53 4.95 10.78
N LEU A 139 -4.45 4.07 9.77
CA LEU A 139 -4.07 2.67 9.92
C LEU A 139 -2.75 2.41 9.20
N THR A 140 -1.76 1.91 9.93
CA THR A 140 -0.46 1.52 9.39
C THR A 140 -0.24 0.02 9.54
N ILE A 141 0.17 -0.65 8.46
CA ILE A 141 0.59 -2.04 8.47
C ILE A 141 2.07 -2.11 8.13
N ILE A 142 2.84 -2.70 9.04
CA ILE A 142 4.25 -3.00 8.83
C ILE A 142 4.35 -4.48 8.46
N GLY A 143 5.10 -4.79 7.40
CA GLY A 143 5.25 -6.15 6.89
C GLY A 143 6.66 -6.72 7.00
N GLN A 144 6.87 -7.83 6.28
CA GLN A 144 8.15 -8.54 6.21
C GLN A 144 8.67 -8.69 4.77
N ALA A 145 8.11 -7.92 3.84
CA ALA A 145 8.41 -7.93 2.41
C ALA A 145 9.11 -6.64 1.95
N GLY A 146 9.84 -5.97 2.83
CA GLY A 146 10.68 -4.83 2.49
C GLY A 146 11.75 -5.16 1.44
N ASN A 147 12.37 -4.12 0.90
CA ASN A 147 13.52 -4.19 0.00
C ASN A 147 14.59 -3.18 0.44
N ASP A 148 15.74 -3.13 -0.25
CA ASP A 148 16.88 -2.28 0.13
C ASP A 148 16.59 -0.76 0.19
N GLN A 149 15.49 -0.28 -0.41
CA GLN A 149 15.05 1.11 -0.32
C GLN A 149 14.21 1.37 0.93
N VAL A 150 13.43 0.38 1.39
CA VAL A 150 12.48 0.53 2.51
C VAL A 150 13.20 0.89 3.80
N GLN A 151 12.90 2.08 4.32
CA GLN A 151 13.43 2.53 5.61
C GLN A 151 12.49 2.17 6.77
N ALA A 152 12.93 2.49 7.99
CA ALA A 152 12.02 2.46 9.13
C ALA A 152 10.88 3.47 8.92
N TYR A 153 9.69 3.16 9.43
CA TYR A 153 8.51 4.01 9.29
C TYR A 153 8.80 5.42 9.79
N GLU A 154 8.55 6.42 8.96
CA GLU A 154 9.01 7.79 9.16
C GLU A 154 8.46 8.44 10.44
N VAL A 155 7.18 8.21 10.75
CA VAL A 155 6.52 8.74 11.95
C VAL A 155 7.11 8.12 13.23
N ASN A 156 7.51 6.84 13.17
CA ASN A 156 8.08 6.17 14.33
C ASN A 156 9.04 5.04 13.93
N SER A 157 10.33 5.37 13.96
CA SER A 157 11.43 4.48 13.56
C SER A 157 11.62 3.23 14.41
N ALA A 158 10.86 3.06 15.50
CA ALA A 158 10.80 1.80 16.24
C ALA A 158 10.06 0.69 15.45
N TYR A 159 9.32 1.07 14.40
CA TYR A 159 8.61 0.17 13.52
C TYR A 159 9.27 0.19 12.14
N ALA A 160 9.73 -0.97 11.70
CA ALA A 160 10.40 -1.12 10.42
C ALA A 160 10.01 -2.45 9.81
N ALA A 161 9.76 -2.46 8.50
CA ALA A 161 9.59 -3.72 7.80
C ALA A 161 10.90 -4.53 7.84
N SER A 162 10.79 -5.85 7.82
CA SER A 162 11.92 -6.71 7.42
C SER A 162 11.83 -7.04 5.94
N ASP A 163 12.89 -7.61 5.39
CA ASP A 163 13.02 -8.15 4.03
C ASP A 163 12.96 -9.69 4.00
N ALA A 164 12.37 -10.29 5.05
CA ALA A 164 12.46 -11.72 5.33
C ALA A 164 11.65 -12.59 4.36
N ASP A 165 10.47 -12.14 3.94
CA ASP A 165 9.53 -12.92 3.13
C ASP A 165 8.60 -12.03 2.29
N LEU A 166 8.87 -11.99 0.97
CA LEU A 166 8.06 -11.30 -0.02
C LEU A 166 6.63 -11.86 -0.18
N THR A 167 6.33 -13.02 0.41
CA THR A 167 5.02 -13.66 0.40
C THR A 167 4.33 -13.63 1.76
N HIS A 168 4.93 -12.99 2.76
CA HIS A 168 4.37 -12.85 4.11
C HIS A 168 2.95 -12.26 4.06
N SER A 169 2.09 -12.74 4.96
CA SER A 169 0.75 -12.21 5.16
C SER A 169 0.68 -11.42 6.45
N SER A 170 0.39 -10.13 6.36
CA SER A 170 -0.02 -9.31 7.51
C SER A 170 -1.52 -9.46 7.83
N GLY A 171 -2.20 -10.39 7.15
CA GLY A 171 -3.62 -10.71 7.34
C GLY A 171 -4.52 -10.22 6.21
N THR A 172 -5.73 -9.77 6.56
CA THR A 172 -6.80 -9.38 5.62
C THR A 172 -7.44 -8.05 6.01
N LEU A 173 -7.51 -7.14 5.04
CA LEU A 173 -8.42 -5.99 5.01
C LEU A 173 -9.41 -6.21 3.87
N LYS A 174 -10.69 -6.42 4.20
CA LYS A 174 -11.76 -6.59 3.20
C LYS A 174 -12.98 -5.74 3.56
N HIS A 175 -13.49 -4.96 2.60
CA HIS A 175 -14.61 -4.03 2.82
C HIS A 175 -14.39 -3.09 4.01
N VAL A 176 -13.27 -2.37 3.98
CA VAL A 176 -12.84 -1.45 5.04
C VAL A 176 -12.95 -0.01 4.55
N LYS A 177 -13.51 0.86 5.39
CA LYS A 177 -13.54 2.30 5.18
C LYS A 177 -12.62 2.97 6.19
N ILE A 178 -11.78 3.88 5.72
CA ILE A 178 -10.90 4.71 6.53
C ILE A 178 -11.24 6.16 6.21
N LEU A 179 -11.81 6.86 7.18
CA LEU A 179 -12.42 8.17 6.97
C LEU A 179 -11.78 9.19 7.91
N ASN A 180 -11.65 10.44 7.47
CA ASN A 180 -11.27 11.58 8.32
C ASN A 180 -9.87 11.47 8.96
N SER A 181 -9.00 10.72 8.32
CA SER A 181 -7.64 10.37 8.75
C SER A 181 -6.62 11.43 8.30
N GLY A 182 -5.35 11.04 8.30
CA GLY A 182 -4.24 11.88 7.91
C GLY A 182 -3.84 12.78 9.06
N ILE A 183 -2.55 12.92 9.37
CA ILE A 183 -2.08 13.97 10.28
C ILE A 183 -0.59 14.20 10.14
N THR A 184 -0.19 15.47 10.04
CA THR A 184 1.21 15.88 10.16
C THR A 184 1.70 15.75 11.60
N MET A 185 2.71 14.92 11.80
CA MET A 185 3.30 14.65 13.12
C MET A 185 4.48 15.56 13.40
N GLU A 186 5.35 15.74 12.40
CA GLU A 186 6.47 16.69 12.38
C GLU A 186 6.66 17.20 10.95
N THR A 187 7.66 18.05 10.69
CA THR A 187 8.01 18.41 9.31
C THR A 187 8.52 17.19 8.55
N ASP A 188 7.91 16.90 7.40
CA ASP A 188 8.24 15.76 6.52
C ASP A 188 8.05 14.41 7.25
N LYS A 189 7.04 14.35 8.14
CA LYS A 189 6.59 13.12 8.79
C LYS A 189 5.10 13.16 9.04
N GLU A 190 4.38 12.31 8.37
CA GLU A 190 2.94 12.36 8.31
C GLU A 190 2.35 10.94 8.44
N ILE A 191 1.18 10.81 9.08
CA ILE A 191 0.43 9.54 9.08
C ILE A 191 -0.63 9.65 7.99
N ASN A 192 -0.75 8.62 7.16
CA ASN A 192 -1.70 8.57 6.05
C ASN A 192 -3.02 7.90 6.43
N GLY A 193 -3.97 7.86 5.50
CA GLY A 193 -5.18 7.06 5.69
C GLY A 193 -4.85 5.59 5.88
N LEU A 194 -4.22 4.99 4.87
CA LEU A 194 -3.68 3.63 4.93
C LEU A 194 -2.20 3.63 4.53
N SER A 195 -1.33 3.32 5.49
CA SER A 195 0.10 3.17 5.28
C SER A 195 0.47 1.68 5.19
N LEU A 196 1.17 1.28 4.13
CA LEU A 196 1.64 -0.09 3.92
C LEU A 196 3.17 -0.11 3.77
N VAL A 197 3.89 -0.50 4.81
CA VAL A 197 5.36 -0.50 4.83
C VAL A 197 5.87 -1.93 4.64
N GLY A 198 6.43 -2.24 3.47
CA GLY A 198 7.01 -3.55 3.16
C GLY A 198 6.03 -4.71 3.30
N VAL A 199 4.79 -4.54 2.85
CA VAL A 199 3.71 -5.54 3.00
C VAL A 199 3.79 -6.60 1.88
N GLY A 200 3.69 -7.87 2.27
CA GLY A 200 3.88 -9.01 1.37
C GLY A 200 2.63 -9.43 0.60
N SER A 201 2.86 -10.14 -0.51
CA SER A 201 1.83 -10.61 -1.45
C SER A 201 0.84 -11.63 -0.87
N GLY A 202 1.12 -12.21 0.30
CA GLY A 202 0.18 -13.05 1.04
C GLY A 202 -0.89 -12.26 1.81
N THR A 203 -0.77 -10.94 1.89
CA THR A 203 -1.74 -10.05 2.54
C THR A 203 -2.90 -9.75 1.59
N THR A 204 -4.14 -9.83 2.08
CA THR A 204 -5.33 -9.47 1.29
C THR A 204 -5.73 -8.04 1.58
N VAL A 205 -5.79 -7.19 0.56
CA VAL A 205 -6.29 -5.81 0.65
C VAL A 205 -7.32 -5.59 -0.46
N GLU A 206 -8.61 -5.65 -0.12
CA GLU A 206 -9.73 -5.66 -1.07
C GLU A 206 -10.89 -4.77 -0.62
N ASP A 207 -11.50 -4.05 -1.56
CA ASP A 207 -12.67 -3.19 -1.31
C ASP A 207 -12.40 -2.13 -0.22
N ILE A 208 -11.34 -1.34 -0.43
CA ILE A 208 -10.90 -0.29 0.50
C ILE A 208 -11.46 1.05 0.05
N THR A 209 -12.02 1.82 0.98
CA THR A 209 -12.38 3.23 0.77
C THR A 209 -11.57 4.11 1.71
N VAL A 210 -10.84 5.08 1.17
CA VAL A 210 -10.23 6.15 1.95
C VAL A 210 -10.87 7.49 1.58
N GLU A 211 -11.32 8.26 2.56
CA GLU A 211 -11.93 9.56 2.31
C GLU A 211 -11.51 10.59 3.36
N ARG A 212 -11.12 11.79 2.91
CA ARG A 212 -10.68 12.90 3.78
C ARG A 212 -9.44 12.55 4.62
N SER A 213 -8.32 12.28 3.97
CA SER A 213 -7.00 12.23 4.63
C SER A 213 -6.36 13.63 4.62
N ASP A 214 -5.79 14.09 5.74
CA ASP A 214 -4.95 15.31 5.81
C ASP A 214 -3.48 15.05 5.45
N ASP A 215 -3.29 14.05 4.59
CA ASP A 215 -2.06 13.73 3.87
C ASP A 215 -2.44 12.73 2.76
N ASP A 216 -1.67 11.67 2.55
CA ASP A 216 -2.00 10.68 1.53
C ASP A 216 -3.22 9.84 1.89
N GLY A 217 -3.95 9.43 0.86
CA GLY A 217 -5.03 8.46 1.01
C GLY A 217 -4.49 7.07 1.34
N VAL A 218 -3.65 6.56 0.44
CA VAL A 218 -2.90 5.32 0.61
C VAL A 218 -1.46 5.61 0.26
N GLU A 219 -0.53 5.24 1.13
CA GLU A 219 0.91 5.30 0.84
C GLU A 219 1.54 3.93 1.06
N ILE A 220 2.39 3.53 0.12
CA ILE A 220 3.03 2.21 0.12
C ILE A 220 4.54 2.34 -0.06
N TRP A 221 5.31 1.97 0.97
CA TRP A 221 6.77 1.91 0.91
C TRP A 221 7.23 0.48 0.63
N GLY A 222 7.67 0.22 -0.60
CA GLY A 222 8.14 -1.10 -1.02
C GLY A 222 7.08 -2.19 -0.90
N GLY A 223 7.49 -3.45 -0.81
CA GLY A 223 6.56 -4.59 -0.72
C GLY A 223 6.04 -5.11 -2.07
N THR A 224 5.21 -6.14 -1.95
CA THR A 224 4.66 -6.94 -3.06
C THR A 224 3.16 -7.20 -2.90
N VAL A 225 2.53 -6.60 -1.89
CA VAL A 225 1.09 -6.70 -1.64
C VAL A 225 0.30 -6.34 -2.89
N ASN A 226 -0.82 -7.02 -3.14
CA ASN A 226 -1.73 -6.63 -4.21
C ASN A 226 -2.96 -5.97 -3.60
N LEU A 227 -3.46 -4.93 -4.26
CA LEU A 227 -4.68 -4.23 -3.85
C LEU A 227 -5.75 -4.44 -4.93
N THR A 228 -7.00 -4.66 -4.54
CA THR A 228 -8.13 -4.78 -5.48
C THR A 228 -9.31 -3.95 -5.02
N ASN A 229 -9.90 -3.17 -5.91
CA ASN A 229 -11.03 -2.27 -5.65
C ASN A 229 -10.70 -1.24 -4.54
N VAL A 230 -9.90 -0.24 -4.88
CA VAL A 230 -9.55 0.85 -3.97
C VAL A 230 -10.22 2.13 -4.44
N THR A 231 -10.93 2.82 -3.54
CA THR A 231 -11.59 4.10 -3.83
C THR A 231 -11.05 5.19 -2.92
N ILE A 232 -10.59 6.31 -3.48
CA ILE A 232 -9.95 7.38 -2.72
C ILE A 232 -10.50 8.75 -3.15
N SER A 233 -10.77 9.62 -2.17
CA SER A 233 -11.19 11.00 -2.44
C SER A 233 -10.91 11.97 -1.30
N GLY A 234 -10.66 13.23 -1.65
CA GLY A 234 -10.60 14.33 -0.69
C GLY A 234 -9.36 14.32 0.19
N CYS A 235 -8.23 13.82 -0.31
CA CYS A 235 -6.92 13.89 0.35
C CYS A 235 -6.31 15.29 0.18
N THR A 236 -5.42 15.71 1.09
CA THR A 236 -4.73 17.01 1.00
C THR A 236 -3.34 16.92 0.38
N ASP A 237 -2.79 15.71 0.28
CA ASP A 237 -1.59 15.40 -0.49
C ASP A 237 -1.95 14.39 -1.61
N ASP A 238 -1.26 13.27 -1.76
CA ASP A 238 -1.46 12.33 -2.84
C ASP A 238 -2.63 11.38 -2.55
N HIS A 239 -3.44 11.08 -3.56
CA HIS A 239 -4.51 10.13 -3.33
C HIS A 239 -3.95 8.71 -3.19
N PHE A 240 -2.93 8.37 -3.97
CA PHE A 240 -2.27 7.07 -3.90
C PHE A 240 -0.77 7.26 -4.17
N ASP A 241 0.06 7.12 -3.15
CA ASP A 241 1.51 7.20 -3.29
C ASP A 241 2.16 5.81 -3.21
N ILE A 242 3.13 5.60 -4.08
CA ILE A 242 4.02 4.45 -4.02
C ILE A 242 5.47 4.94 -3.97
N ASP A 243 6.16 4.40 -2.98
CA ASP A 243 7.51 4.78 -2.63
C ASP A 243 8.38 3.54 -2.45
N ASP A 244 9.69 3.75 -2.30
CA ASP A 244 10.68 2.70 -2.00
C ASP A 244 10.60 1.45 -2.88
N GLY A 245 10.16 1.63 -4.13
CA GLY A 245 10.09 0.56 -5.11
C GLY A 245 9.07 -0.53 -4.77
N TYR A 246 7.84 -0.15 -4.43
CA TYR A 246 6.70 -1.06 -4.43
C TYR A 246 6.58 -1.82 -5.78
N SER A 247 6.30 -3.11 -5.72
CA SER A 247 6.31 -4.01 -6.90
C SER A 247 5.06 -4.87 -7.03
N GLY A 248 3.97 -4.49 -6.37
CA GLY A 248 2.69 -5.17 -6.43
C GLY A 248 1.81 -4.75 -7.60
N THR A 249 0.60 -5.32 -7.63
CA THR A 249 -0.47 -4.96 -8.58
C THR A 249 -1.63 -4.29 -7.86
N VAL A 250 -2.05 -3.13 -8.37
CA VAL A 250 -3.28 -2.44 -7.97
C VAL A 250 -4.33 -2.67 -9.05
N LYS A 251 -5.45 -3.30 -8.68
CA LYS A 251 -6.58 -3.55 -9.59
C LYS A 251 -7.79 -2.73 -9.22
N ASN A 252 -8.46 -2.16 -10.22
CA ASN A 252 -9.68 -1.35 -10.05
C ASN A 252 -9.50 -0.19 -9.05
N LEU A 253 -8.53 0.69 -9.32
CA LEU A 253 -8.32 1.92 -8.56
C LEU A 253 -9.30 3.02 -9.02
N THR A 254 -10.02 3.65 -8.11
CA THR A 254 -10.91 4.78 -8.41
C THR A 254 -10.51 6.00 -7.58
N ILE A 255 -10.19 7.10 -8.23
CA ILE A 255 -9.77 8.34 -7.57
C ILE A 255 -10.63 9.50 -8.04
N THR A 256 -11.18 10.25 -7.08
CA THR A 256 -11.79 11.55 -7.34
C THR A 256 -10.95 12.62 -6.68
N GLN A 257 -10.15 13.31 -7.48
CA GLN A 257 -9.21 14.32 -7.05
C GLN A 257 -9.84 15.70 -7.23
N THR A 258 -10.19 16.32 -6.11
CA THR A 258 -10.80 17.67 -6.05
C THR A 258 -9.93 18.67 -5.27
N THR A 259 -8.77 18.22 -4.82
CA THR A 259 -7.78 18.87 -3.95
C THR A 259 -6.56 17.93 -3.94
N GLY A 260 -5.54 18.27 -3.17
CA GLY A 260 -4.35 17.44 -3.01
C GLY A 260 -3.35 17.65 -4.13
N ASN A 261 -2.30 16.85 -4.09
CA ASN A 261 -1.17 16.96 -4.98
C ASN A 261 -1.41 16.06 -6.18
N ALA A 262 -0.87 14.87 -6.29
CA ALA A 262 -1.15 13.92 -7.36
C ALA A 262 -2.41 13.06 -7.11
N ALA A 263 -2.98 12.52 -8.18
CA ALA A 263 -3.90 11.39 -8.06
C ALA A 263 -3.11 10.11 -7.74
N VAL A 264 -2.03 9.86 -8.48
CA VAL A 264 -1.08 8.80 -8.16
C VAL A 264 0.32 9.38 -8.21
N GLU A 265 1.01 9.39 -7.08
CA GLU A 265 2.44 9.68 -7.02
C GLU A 265 3.23 8.36 -7.12
N MET A 266 4.37 8.41 -7.81
CA MET A 266 5.25 7.25 -7.96
C MET A 266 6.71 7.63 -7.82
N SER A 267 7.39 6.85 -7.00
CA SER A 267 8.78 7.03 -6.64
C SER A 267 9.46 5.68 -6.34
N GLY A 268 10.79 5.66 -6.37
CA GLY A 268 11.63 4.46 -6.27
C GLY A 268 12.05 3.86 -7.62
N THR A 269 12.74 2.72 -7.59
CA THR A 269 13.45 2.16 -8.76
C THR A 269 12.84 0.86 -9.33
N THR A 270 11.66 0.45 -8.86
CA THR A 270 10.90 -0.67 -9.42
C THR A 270 9.72 -0.15 -10.25
N ALA A 271 8.84 -1.06 -10.70
CA ALA A 271 7.62 -0.69 -11.42
C ALA A 271 6.43 -1.47 -10.88
N ALA A 272 5.44 -0.74 -10.35
CA ALA A 272 4.14 -1.31 -10.01
C ALA A 272 3.31 -1.59 -11.27
N THR A 273 2.23 -2.37 -11.10
CA THR A 273 1.21 -2.56 -12.15
C THR A 273 -0.12 -2.00 -11.69
N PHE A 274 -0.70 -1.10 -12.48
CA PHE A 274 -2.07 -0.63 -12.33
C PHE A 274 -2.94 -1.23 -13.44
N ASP A 275 -3.89 -2.09 -13.09
CA ASP A 275 -4.76 -2.79 -14.05
C ASP A 275 -6.24 -2.57 -13.72
N GLY A 276 -6.89 -1.72 -14.52
CA GLY A 276 -8.19 -1.16 -14.18
C GLY A 276 -8.01 0.04 -13.26
N PHE A 277 -8.11 1.25 -13.81
CA PHE A 277 -8.14 2.47 -13.00
C PHE A 277 -9.04 3.54 -13.60
N THR A 278 -9.64 4.37 -12.75
CA THR A 278 -10.46 5.51 -13.15
C THR A 278 -10.09 6.69 -12.27
N ILE A 279 -9.36 7.64 -12.84
CA ILE A 279 -8.94 8.86 -12.17
C ILE A 279 -9.77 10.00 -12.76
N THR A 280 -10.47 10.73 -11.91
CA THR A 280 -11.15 11.98 -12.27
C THR A 280 -10.50 13.13 -11.52
N GLN A 281 -9.70 13.90 -12.24
CA GLN A 281 -9.06 15.11 -11.75
C GLN A 281 -9.96 16.30 -12.09
N THR A 282 -10.38 17.01 -11.05
CA THR A 282 -11.17 18.25 -11.15
C THR A 282 -10.43 19.45 -10.58
N ALA A 283 -9.47 19.21 -9.69
CA ALA A 283 -8.49 20.17 -9.22
C ALA A 283 -7.28 19.43 -8.64
N SER A 284 -6.08 19.98 -8.87
CA SER A 284 -4.80 19.62 -8.28
C SER A 284 -4.16 20.87 -7.69
N VAL A 285 -3.40 20.73 -6.60
CA VAL A 285 -2.54 21.80 -6.05
C VAL A 285 -1.16 21.75 -6.71
N LYS A 286 -0.62 20.55 -6.92
CA LYS A 286 0.58 20.24 -7.72
C LYS A 286 0.41 18.88 -8.41
N GLU A 287 1.34 18.51 -9.27
CA GLU A 287 1.64 17.11 -9.67
C GLU A 287 0.61 16.32 -10.51
N GLY A 288 -0.64 16.77 -10.57
CA GLY A 288 -1.60 16.35 -11.60
C GLY A 288 -2.19 14.95 -11.42
N GLY A 289 -2.39 14.24 -12.54
CA GLY A 289 -2.94 12.88 -12.55
C GLY A 289 -1.93 11.83 -12.10
N LEU A 290 -1.22 11.21 -13.06
CA LEU A 290 -0.15 10.25 -12.78
C LEU A 290 1.20 10.98 -12.72
N PHE A 291 1.84 10.98 -11.57
CA PHE A 291 3.07 11.71 -11.33
C PHE A 291 4.30 10.79 -11.20
N PHE A 292 5.33 11.05 -12.01
CA PHE A 292 6.62 10.35 -11.99
C PHE A 292 7.66 11.25 -11.31
N LYS A 293 7.84 11.07 -9.99
CA LYS A 293 8.57 12.04 -9.14
C LYS A 293 10.09 11.95 -9.23
N LYS A 294 10.65 10.74 -9.21
CA LYS A 294 12.11 10.52 -9.08
C LYS A 294 12.70 9.80 -10.27
N ASP A 295 14.00 9.99 -10.50
CA ASP A 295 14.75 9.24 -11.49
C ASP A 295 14.65 7.73 -11.23
N GLY A 296 14.52 6.95 -12.30
CA GLY A 296 14.51 5.50 -12.21
C GLY A 296 13.12 4.86 -12.06
N ILE A 297 12.08 5.65 -11.79
CA ILE A 297 10.71 5.13 -11.61
C ILE A 297 10.10 4.60 -12.91
N GLY A 298 9.30 3.53 -12.81
CA GLY A 298 8.52 2.97 -13.91
C GLY A 298 7.10 2.61 -13.48
N GLY A 299 6.31 2.10 -14.43
CA GLY A 299 4.93 1.73 -14.15
C GLY A 299 4.26 1.06 -15.34
N ASN A 300 3.43 0.06 -15.06
CA ASN A 300 2.67 -0.65 -16.08
C ASN A 300 1.18 -0.34 -15.92
N PHE A 301 0.61 0.38 -16.88
CA PHE A 301 -0.76 0.89 -16.80
C PHE A 301 -1.64 0.17 -17.83
N LYS A 302 -2.73 -0.44 -17.35
CA LYS A 302 -3.63 -1.22 -18.18
C LYS A 302 -5.09 -0.87 -17.90
N ASN A 303 -5.91 -0.89 -18.96
CA ASN A 303 -7.37 -0.83 -18.87
C ASN A 303 -7.88 0.36 -18.03
N GLY A 304 -7.29 1.54 -18.22
CA GLY A 304 -7.50 2.68 -17.34
C GLY A 304 -8.00 3.93 -18.05
N THR A 305 -8.50 4.87 -17.26
CA THR A 305 -8.90 6.20 -17.73
C THR A 305 -8.39 7.27 -16.77
N VAL A 306 -7.74 8.30 -17.30
CA VAL A 306 -7.45 9.56 -16.61
C VAL A 306 -8.29 10.66 -17.27
N THR A 307 -9.24 11.21 -16.51
CA THR A 307 -10.05 12.35 -16.93
C THR A 307 -9.51 13.60 -16.26
N ASP A 308 -8.75 14.40 -17.01
CA ASP A 308 -8.19 15.66 -16.57
C ASP A 308 -9.10 16.84 -16.98
N ASN A 309 -9.74 17.44 -15.99
CA ASN A 309 -10.60 18.62 -16.16
C ASN A 309 -10.00 19.90 -15.57
N SER A 310 -8.77 19.86 -15.08
CA SER A 310 -8.11 20.97 -14.39
C SER A 310 -7.12 21.64 -15.32
N ALA A 311 -7.22 22.96 -15.53
CA ALA A 311 -6.26 23.73 -16.31
C ALA A 311 -5.22 24.38 -15.38
N ASP A 312 -4.40 23.53 -14.76
CA ASP A 312 -3.41 23.88 -13.73
C ASP A 312 -1.96 23.76 -14.21
N GLY A 313 -1.74 23.19 -15.40
CA GLY A 313 -0.44 23.03 -16.04
C GLY A 313 0.25 21.71 -15.75
N TYR A 314 -0.35 20.79 -14.98
CA TYR A 314 0.24 19.48 -14.66
C TYR A 314 -0.24 18.35 -15.60
N GLY A 315 -1.45 18.49 -16.14
CA GLY A 315 -2.00 17.53 -17.09
C GLY A 315 -2.32 16.15 -16.50
N ALA A 316 -2.63 15.20 -17.38
CA ALA A 316 -3.03 13.85 -17.00
C ALA A 316 -1.84 12.97 -16.56
N ILE A 317 -0.66 13.23 -17.13
CA ILE A 317 0.60 12.56 -16.82
C ILE A 317 1.68 13.63 -16.65
N TYR A 318 2.33 13.63 -15.50
CA TYR A 318 3.34 14.61 -15.13
C TYR A 318 4.66 13.92 -14.76
N SER A 319 5.78 14.49 -15.20
CA SER A 319 7.12 13.95 -14.90
C SER A 319 8.04 15.02 -14.32
N GLN A 320 8.73 14.71 -13.24
CA GLN A 320 9.77 15.58 -12.68
C GLN A 320 11.19 15.08 -12.95
N GLY A 321 11.41 13.76 -13.03
CA GLY A 321 12.73 13.16 -13.23
C GLY A 321 12.86 12.31 -14.50
N GLU A 322 14.04 11.69 -14.66
CA GLU A 322 14.32 10.70 -15.69
C GLU A 322 13.64 9.37 -15.35
N ALA A 323 12.41 9.17 -15.82
CA ALA A 323 11.71 7.90 -15.66
C ALA A 323 12.50 6.76 -16.34
N THR A 324 12.48 5.55 -15.77
CA THR A 324 12.99 4.35 -16.46
C THR A 324 11.99 3.96 -17.53
N VAL A 325 12.04 4.62 -18.68
CA VAL A 325 11.12 4.40 -19.81
C VAL A 325 11.13 2.96 -20.33
N ALA A 326 12.17 2.18 -20.03
CA ALA A 326 12.20 0.74 -20.30
C ALA A 326 11.15 -0.05 -19.49
N ASN A 327 10.79 0.44 -18.31
CA ASN A 327 9.83 -0.13 -17.36
C ASN A 327 8.49 0.62 -17.34
N VAL A 328 8.26 1.51 -18.32
CA VAL A 328 6.98 2.20 -18.51
C VAL A 328 6.22 1.56 -19.67
N SER A 329 4.96 1.19 -19.43
CA SER A 329 4.06 0.67 -20.47
C SER A 329 2.61 1.07 -20.26
N PHE A 330 1.88 1.21 -21.38
CA PHE A 330 0.47 1.55 -21.40
C PHE A 330 -0.29 0.61 -22.35
N GLU A 331 -1.43 0.06 -21.92
CA GLU A 331 -2.29 -0.80 -22.72
C GLU A 331 -3.77 -0.50 -22.43
N ASN A 332 -4.57 -0.16 -23.44
CA ASN A 332 -5.97 0.24 -23.28
C ASN A 332 -6.18 1.38 -22.27
N VAL A 333 -5.31 2.40 -22.30
CA VAL A 333 -5.41 3.59 -21.43
C VAL A 333 -5.99 4.77 -22.20
N THR A 334 -6.98 5.43 -21.62
CA THR A 334 -7.61 6.63 -22.17
C THR A 334 -7.26 7.86 -21.35
N LEU A 335 -6.67 8.87 -21.97
CA LEU A 335 -6.53 10.21 -21.41
C LEU A 335 -7.63 11.09 -22.02
N THR A 336 -8.38 11.78 -21.19
CA THR A 336 -9.54 12.57 -21.64
C THR A 336 -9.81 13.72 -20.67
N GLY A 337 -10.93 14.42 -20.84
CA GLY A 337 -11.37 15.51 -19.98
C GLY A 337 -11.38 16.86 -20.68
N THR A 338 -11.74 17.90 -19.93
CA THR A 338 -11.96 19.25 -20.45
C THR A 338 -10.77 20.19 -20.30
N SER A 339 -9.67 19.75 -19.68
CA SER A 339 -8.49 20.58 -19.49
C SER A 339 -7.90 21.03 -20.84
N GLY A 340 -7.46 22.29 -20.88
CA GLY A 340 -6.71 22.86 -22.00
C GLY A 340 -5.22 22.53 -21.97
N ASP A 341 -4.75 21.86 -20.92
CA ASP A 341 -3.35 21.49 -20.74
C ASP A 341 -2.95 20.34 -21.66
N ASP A 342 -1.67 20.32 -22.00
CA ASP A 342 -1.04 19.17 -22.64
C ASP A 342 -1.22 17.94 -21.75
N LYS A 343 -1.47 16.78 -22.36
CA LYS A 343 -1.79 15.55 -21.60
C LYS A 343 -0.58 14.97 -20.89
N PHE A 344 0.61 15.28 -21.40
CA PHE A 344 1.92 14.91 -20.84
C PHE A 344 2.67 16.22 -20.59
N THR A 345 3.08 16.48 -19.36
CA THR A 345 3.84 17.69 -19.02
C THR A 345 5.04 17.36 -18.12
N ASP A 346 6.02 18.27 -18.08
CA ASP A 346 7.21 18.15 -17.24
C ASP A 346 7.26 19.27 -16.19
N HIS A 347 7.85 18.98 -15.03
CA HIS A 347 8.10 20.00 -13.99
C HIS A 347 9.12 21.05 -14.43
N ASP A 348 10.07 20.67 -15.29
CA ASP A 348 11.15 21.50 -15.85
C ASP A 348 11.69 20.89 -17.17
N ASP A 349 12.71 21.47 -17.79
CA ASP A 349 13.41 20.95 -18.99
C ASP A 349 14.11 19.56 -18.81
N GLY A 350 13.93 18.90 -17.66
CA GLY A 350 14.61 17.65 -17.29
C GLY A 350 13.70 16.45 -17.03
N GLY A 351 12.38 16.58 -17.24
CA GLY A 351 11.46 15.45 -17.12
C GLY A 351 11.45 14.54 -18.36
N SER A 352 10.67 13.46 -18.29
CA SER A 352 10.57 12.42 -19.34
C SER A 352 9.21 12.39 -20.03
N ALA A 353 8.43 13.48 -20.00
CA ALA A 353 7.07 13.49 -20.54
C ALA A 353 7.05 13.07 -22.03
N THR A 354 8.01 13.54 -22.83
CA THR A 354 8.11 13.18 -24.26
C THR A 354 8.37 11.68 -24.46
N GLU A 355 9.26 11.08 -23.67
CA GLU A 355 9.56 9.65 -23.76
C GLU A 355 8.41 8.79 -23.23
N ILE A 356 7.76 9.22 -22.14
CA ILE A 356 6.57 8.55 -21.58
C ILE A 356 5.42 8.63 -22.60
N GLU A 357 5.25 9.77 -23.26
CA GLU A 357 4.28 9.95 -24.34
C GLU A 357 4.55 9.00 -25.51
N ALA A 358 5.81 8.82 -25.90
CA ALA A 358 6.18 7.85 -26.93
C ALA A 358 5.86 6.41 -26.52
N LYS A 359 5.95 6.07 -25.23
CA LYS A 359 5.53 4.75 -24.70
C LYS A 359 4.02 4.59 -24.74
N PHE A 360 3.29 5.64 -24.42
CA PHE A 360 1.84 5.67 -24.54
C PHE A 360 1.40 5.46 -25.99
N ASP A 361 1.97 6.19 -26.94
CA ASP A 361 1.60 6.10 -28.36
C ASP A 361 1.97 4.76 -29.01
N ALA A 362 3.01 4.09 -28.50
CA ALA A 362 3.40 2.76 -28.93
C ALA A 362 2.49 1.64 -28.37
N GLY A 363 1.77 1.91 -27.29
CA GLY A 363 0.90 0.94 -26.62
C GLY A 363 -0.41 0.68 -27.37
N SER A 364 -0.91 -0.55 -27.32
CA SER A 364 -2.13 -0.94 -28.02
C SER A 364 -3.39 -0.44 -27.29
N GLY A 365 -4.34 0.11 -28.05
CA GLY A 365 -5.65 0.50 -27.52
C GLY A 365 -5.66 1.81 -26.73
N ASN A 366 -4.54 2.54 -26.70
CA ASN A 366 -4.45 3.82 -26.01
C ASN A 366 -5.11 4.96 -26.82
N SER A 367 -5.64 5.97 -26.13
CA SER A 367 -6.21 7.17 -26.75
C SER A 367 -6.03 8.40 -25.86
N LYS A 368 -5.78 9.58 -26.45
CA LYS A 368 -5.59 10.87 -25.76
C LYS A 368 -6.14 12.02 -26.60
#